data_AF-A0AAW6K0D9-F1
#
_entry.id   AF-A0AAW6K0D9-F1
#
_cell.length_a   1.000
_cell.length_b   1.000
_cell.length_c   1.000
_cell.angle_alpha   90.00
_cell.angle_beta   90.00
_cell.angle_gamma   90.00
#
_symmetry.space_group_name_H-M   'P 1'
#
loop_
_entity.id
_entity.type
_entity.pdbx_description
1 polymer ?
#
loop_
_entity_poly.entity_id
_entity_poly.type
_entity_poly.pdbx_seq_one_letter_code
_entity_poly.pdbx_strand_id
1 'polypeptide(L)'
;ANAGQNDLFDGGIGTDTLVISEGTASTALILNVANASNQLSGISGLVVQNFESFNFANFLGNLNATGSTGNDTITAGAGNDTLDGGAGTNILRGGVGDDTYIISTSTNTITEAANAGIDTVLSSVTYTLTTNGENLVLTGTTDLNGTGNTLNNTLTGNSGNNILNGGTGADTLVGGSG
;
A
#
# COMPACT_ATOMS: atom_id res chain seq x y z
N ALA A 1 -6.92 -2.47 -36.57
CA ALA A 1 -7.56 -3.40 -35.62
C ALA A 1 -6.74 -4.69 -35.61
N ASN A 2 -5.74 -4.78 -34.73
CA ASN A 2 -5.09 -6.05 -34.41
C ASN A 2 -5.75 -6.54 -33.12
N ALA A 3 -6.84 -7.29 -33.27
CA ALA A 3 -7.40 -8.05 -32.17
C ALA A 3 -6.50 -9.28 -31.95
N GLY A 4 -5.90 -9.41 -30.76
CA GLY A 4 -5.40 -10.70 -30.28
C GLY A 4 -3.89 -10.88 -30.09
N GLN A 5 -3.07 -9.82 -30.05
CA GLN A 5 -1.75 -9.93 -29.41
C GLN A 5 -1.78 -9.14 -28.12
N ASN A 6 -1.29 -9.75 -27.04
CA ASN A 6 -1.07 -9.00 -25.81
C ASN A 6 0.01 -7.95 -26.09
N ASP A 7 -0.28 -6.68 -25.82
CA ASP A 7 0.74 -5.64 -25.85
C ASP A 7 1.69 -5.91 -24.67
N LEU A 8 2.96 -6.19 -24.98
CA LEU A 8 4.01 -6.46 -23.99
C LEU A 8 4.71 -5.14 -23.64
N PHE A 9 4.70 -4.82 -22.35
CA PHE A 9 5.55 -3.80 -21.75
C PHE A 9 6.55 -4.52 -20.85
N ASP A 10 7.83 -4.36 -21.17
CA ASP A 10 8.95 -4.98 -20.47
C ASP A 10 9.95 -3.90 -20.08
N GLY A 11 10.17 -3.70 -18.78
CA GLY A 11 11.18 -2.76 -18.27
C GLY A 11 12.60 -3.26 -18.51
N GLY A 12 12.80 -4.57 -18.59
CA GLY A 12 14.10 -5.18 -18.80
C GLY A 12 14.98 -5.17 -17.56
N ILE A 13 16.19 -4.63 -17.68
CA ILE A 13 17.16 -4.56 -16.57
C ILE A 13 17.21 -3.16 -15.99
N GLY A 14 17.32 -3.08 -14.66
CA GLY A 14 17.51 -1.80 -13.98
C GLY A 14 16.37 -1.51 -13.03
N THR A 15 15.96 -0.25 -12.99
CA THR A 15 14.81 0.20 -12.22
C THR A 15 13.88 0.90 -13.19
N ASP A 16 12.76 0.25 -13.47
CA ASP A 16 11.86 0.68 -14.52
C ASP A 16 10.56 1.21 -13.94
N THR A 17 10.02 2.24 -14.57
CA THR A 17 8.76 2.88 -14.14
C THR A 17 7.68 2.69 -15.19
N LEU A 18 6.59 2.02 -14.81
CA LEU A 18 5.35 2.01 -15.56
C LEU A 18 4.46 3.17 -15.09
N VAL A 19 4.05 4.03 -16.01
CA VAL A 19 3.07 5.09 -15.74
C VAL A 19 1.78 4.76 -16.44
N ILE A 20 0.68 4.70 -15.68
CA ILE A 20 -0.67 4.61 -16.23
C ILE A 20 -1.31 5.98 -16.15
N SER A 21 -1.44 6.62 -17.31
CA SER A 21 -1.80 8.03 -17.37
C SER A 21 -3.29 8.30 -17.20
N GLU A 22 -4.18 7.36 -17.55
CA GLU A 22 -5.64 7.52 -17.47
C GLU A 22 -6.34 6.14 -17.39
N GLY A 23 -7.33 6.00 -16.50
CA GLY A 23 -8.17 4.81 -16.45
C GLY A 23 -9.31 4.93 -15.44
N THR A 24 -10.54 4.73 -15.90
CA THR A 24 -11.68 4.42 -15.04
C THR A 24 -11.94 2.93 -15.15
N ALA A 25 -11.61 2.16 -14.11
CA ALA A 25 -12.01 0.76 -14.06
C ALA A 25 -13.30 0.63 -13.26
N SER A 26 -14.29 -0.10 -13.78
CA SER A 26 -15.49 -0.46 -13.00
C SER A 26 -15.21 -1.56 -11.98
N THR A 27 -13.97 -2.07 -11.94
CA THR A 27 -13.47 -3.15 -11.09
C THR A 27 -12.07 -2.79 -10.64
N ALA A 28 -11.65 -3.27 -9.46
CA ALA A 28 -10.30 -3.03 -8.97
C ALA A 28 -9.23 -3.54 -9.95
N LEU A 29 -8.16 -2.76 -10.12
CA LEU A 29 -6.97 -3.17 -10.84
C LEU A 29 -6.10 -4.02 -9.90
N ILE A 30 -5.48 -5.08 -10.40
CA ILE A 30 -4.64 -5.96 -9.58
C ILE A 30 -3.19 -5.84 -10.04
N LEU A 31 -2.32 -5.35 -9.15
CA LEU A 31 -0.88 -5.34 -9.33
C LEU A 31 -0.25 -6.44 -8.47
N ASN A 32 0.54 -7.32 -9.08
CA ASN A 32 1.37 -8.30 -8.40
C ASN A 32 2.79 -8.20 -8.97
N VAL A 33 3.64 -7.40 -8.33
CA VAL A 33 4.99 -7.09 -8.83
C VAL A 33 5.86 -8.34 -8.91
N ALA A 34 5.65 -9.33 -8.04
CA ALA A 34 6.38 -10.59 -8.06
C ALA A 34 6.02 -11.52 -9.25
N ASN A 35 4.94 -11.22 -9.99
CA ASN A 35 4.50 -12.06 -11.09
C ASN A 35 5.36 -11.84 -12.35
N ALA A 36 6.30 -12.75 -12.58
CA ALA A 36 7.19 -12.72 -13.74
C ALA A 36 6.49 -12.86 -15.10
N SER A 37 5.25 -13.36 -15.15
CA SER A 37 4.50 -13.50 -16.42
C SER A 37 3.66 -12.27 -16.73
N ASN A 38 3.03 -11.67 -15.72
CA ASN A 38 2.25 -10.45 -15.88
C ASN A 38 2.01 -9.79 -14.52
N GLN A 39 2.65 -8.66 -14.29
CA GLN A 39 2.54 -7.88 -13.07
C GLN A 39 1.18 -7.17 -12.97
N LEU A 40 0.48 -6.95 -14.09
CA LEU A 40 -0.78 -6.22 -14.11
C LEU A 40 -1.95 -7.06 -14.64
N SER A 41 -2.93 -7.31 -13.79
CA SER A 41 -4.15 -8.05 -14.11
C SER A 41 -5.39 -7.14 -14.03
N GLY A 42 -6.42 -7.47 -14.82
CA GLY A 42 -7.64 -6.66 -14.93
C GLY A 42 -7.74 -5.85 -16.23
N ILE A 43 -6.68 -5.86 -17.05
CA ILE A 43 -6.67 -5.27 -18.39
C ILE A 43 -6.49 -6.39 -19.41
N SER A 44 -7.50 -6.62 -20.24
CA SER A 44 -7.44 -7.65 -21.28
C SER A 44 -6.45 -7.25 -22.37
N GLY A 45 -5.61 -8.20 -22.80
CA GLY A 45 -4.65 -7.95 -23.87
C GLY A 45 -3.41 -7.16 -23.46
N LEU A 46 -3.14 -7.02 -22.16
CA LEU A 46 -1.94 -6.35 -21.66
C LEU A 46 -1.07 -7.32 -20.87
N VAL A 47 0.23 -7.31 -21.14
CA VAL A 47 1.25 -8.01 -20.34
C VAL A 47 2.31 -7.02 -19.91
N VAL A 48 2.51 -6.90 -18.60
CA VAL A 48 3.51 -6.04 -17.96
C VAL A 48 4.52 -6.92 -17.24
N GLN A 49 5.81 -6.74 -17.48
CA GLN A 49 6.89 -7.52 -16.82
C GLN A 49 8.08 -6.63 -16.49
N ASN A 50 8.85 -7.03 -15.46
CA ASN A 50 10.13 -6.43 -15.08
C ASN A 50 10.06 -4.92 -14.79
N PHE A 51 9.03 -4.48 -14.06
CA PHE A 51 8.96 -3.15 -13.46
C PHE A 51 9.00 -3.23 -11.94
N GLU A 52 9.69 -2.29 -11.29
CA GLU A 52 9.74 -2.13 -9.83
C GLU A 52 9.01 -0.86 -9.36
N SER A 53 8.75 0.06 -10.29
CA SER A 53 8.06 1.32 -10.02
C SER A 53 6.78 1.41 -10.83
N PHE A 54 5.67 1.68 -10.14
CA PHE A 54 4.35 1.78 -10.72
C PHE A 54 3.70 3.09 -10.28
N ASN A 55 3.26 3.87 -11.26
CA ASN A 55 2.60 5.15 -11.03
C ASN A 55 1.20 5.15 -11.66
N PHE A 56 0.20 5.06 -10.78
CA PHE A 56 -1.22 5.15 -11.07
C PHE A 56 -1.85 6.44 -10.52
N ALA A 57 -1.09 7.53 -10.35
CA ALA A 57 -1.57 8.78 -9.74
C ALA A 57 -2.82 9.39 -10.38
N ASN A 58 -3.11 9.04 -11.64
CA ASN A 58 -4.30 9.50 -12.38
C ASN A 58 -5.36 8.40 -12.56
N PHE A 59 -5.17 7.23 -11.95
CA PHE A 59 -6.16 6.17 -11.92
C PHE A 59 -7.27 6.54 -10.93
N LEU A 60 -8.52 6.32 -11.32
CA LEU A 60 -9.69 6.75 -10.54
C LEU A 60 -10.44 5.60 -9.85
N GLY A 61 -9.95 4.38 -10.02
CA GLY A 61 -10.53 3.19 -9.41
C GLY A 61 -9.61 2.60 -8.35
N ASN A 62 -10.11 1.60 -7.64
CA ASN A 62 -9.33 0.95 -6.60
C ASN A 62 -8.19 0.10 -7.20
N LEU A 63 -7.03 0.14 -6.55
CA LEU A 63 -5.86 -0.67 -6.81
C LEU A 63 -5.67 -1.67 -5.68
N ASN A 64 -5.54 -2.95 -6.03
CA ASN A 64 -5.04 -3.98 -5.12
C ASN A 64 -3.62 -4.33 -5.54
N ALA A 65 -2.63 -3.85 -4.81
CA ALA A 65 -1.22 -4.03 -5.12
C ALA A 65 -0.51 -4.92 -4.09
N THR A 66 0.29 -5.84 -4.60
CA THR A 66 1.28 -6.60 -3.83
C THR A 66 2.64 -6.44 -4.50
N GLY A 67 3.60 -5.95 -3.74
CA GLY A 67 4.99 -5.83 -4.14
C GLY A 67 5.70 -7.18 -4.25
N SER A 68 6.99 -7.10 -4.51
CA SER A 68 7.89 -8.22 -4.72
C SER A 68 8.72 -8.48 -3.45
N THR A 69 9.82 -9.22 -3.61
CA THR A 69 10.85 -9.30 -2.56
C THR A 69 11.89 -8.19 -2.67
N GLY A 70 11.88 -7.43 -3.77
CA GLY A 70 12.76 -6.30 -4.07
C GLY A 70 12.28 -5.01 -3.41
N ASN A 71 12.86 -3.90 -3.85
CA ASN A 71 12.41 -2.57 -3.42
C ASN A 71 11.45 -2.04 -4.47
N ASP A 72 10.19 -1.84 -4.09
CA ASP A 72 9.14 -1.39 -4.99
C ASP A 72 8.69 0.03 -4.65
N THR A 73 8.35 0.80 -5.68
CA THR A 73 7.67 2.10 -5.53
C THR A 73 6.28 1.99 -6.13
N ILE A 74 5.26 2.06 -5.29
CA ILE A 74 3.87 1.93 -5.71
C ILE A 74 3.16 3.23 -5.36
N THR A 75 2.78 3.97 -6.39
CA THR A 75 1.92 5.14 -6.28
C THR A 75 0.57 4.77 -6.86
N ALA A 76 -0.43 4.67 -6.02
CA ALA A 76 -1.82 4.51 -6.43
C ALA A 76 -2.44 5.87 -6.76
N GLY A 77 -3.76 5.99 -6.76
CA GLY A 77 -4.46 7.09 -7.40
C GLY A 77 -5.57 7.67 -6.53
N ALA A 78 -6.74 7.84 -7.13
CA ALA A 78 -7.96 7.99 -6.36
C ALA A 78 -8.66 6.63 -6.24
N GLY A 79 -9.45 6.45 -5.18
CA GLY A 79 -10.09 5.18 -4.88
C GLY A 79 -9.68 4.70 -3.50
N ASN A 80 -10.26 3.59 -3.05
CA ASN A 80 -9.86 2.98 -1.79
C ASN A 80 -8.92 1.82 -2.13
N ASP A 81 -7.63 2.09 -2.04
CA ASP A 81 -6.56 1.23 -2.49
C ASP A 81 -6.08 0.30 -1.37
N THR A 82 -5.59 -0.88 -1.73
CA THR A 82 -4.91 -1.81 -0.82
C THR A 82 -3.50 -2.03 -1.31
N LEU A 83 -2.51 -1.56 -0.55
CA LEU A 83 -1.11 -1.58 -0.92
C LEU A 83 -0.29 -2.42 0.07
N ASP A 84 0.16 -3.57 -0.38
CA ASP A 84 1.17 -4.39 0.29
C ASP A 84 2.50 -4.19 -0.44
N GLY A 85 3.52 -3.67 0.24
CA GLY A 85 4.85 -3.52 -0.35
C GLY A 85 5.58 -4.85 -0.57
N GLY A 86 5.12 -5.94 0.04
CA GLY A 86 5.86 -7.20 0.06
C GLY A 86 7.08 -7.11 0.98
N ALA A 87 8.13 -7.86 0.63
CA ALA A 87 9.42 -7.76 1.32
C ALA A 87 10.21 -6.54 0.80
N GLY A 88 11.41 -6.30 1.33
CA GLY A 88 12.28 -5.20 0.88
C GLY A 88 11.94 -3.84 1.51
N THR A 89 12.49 -2.79 0.91
CA THR A 89 12.35 -1.38 1.33
C THR A 89 11.50 -0.65 0.31
N ASN A 90 10.21 -0.52 0.62
CA ASN A 90 9.20 -0.05 -0.33
C ASN A 90 8.74 1.37 -0.04
N ILE A 91 8.28 2.06 -1.08
CA ILE A 91 7.61 3.35 -0.97
C ILE A 91 6.16 3.16 -1.44
N LEU A 92 5.22 3.37 -0.53
CA LEU A 92 3.79 3.22 -0.79
C LEU A 92 3.10 4.58 -0.69
N ARG A 93 2.23 4.88 -1.65
CA ARG A 93 1.43 6.11 -1.70
C ARG A 93 0.06 5.71 -2.23
N GLY A 94 -0.99 5.84 -1.43
CA GLY A 94 -2.36 5.48 -1.80
C GLY A 94 -3.01 6.60 -2.60
N GLY A 95 -2.95 7.83 -2.09
CA GLY A 95 -3.46 8.99 -2.81
C GLY A 95 -4.78 9.43 -2.22
N VAL A 96 -5.82 9.60 -3.02
CA VAL A 96 -7.12 10.12 -2.54
C VAL A 96 -8.13 8.99 -2.33
N GLY A 97 -8.61 8.83 -1.11
CA GLY A 97 -9.58 7.83 -0.71
C GLY A 97 -9.15 7.19 0.59
N ASP A 98 -9.95 6.26 1.10
CA ASP A 98 -9.63 5.57 2.35
C ASP A 98 -8.79 4.33 2.03
N ASP A 99 -7.48 4.47 2.13
CA ASP A 99 -6.51 3.47 1.69
C ASP A 99 -6.08 2.53 2.83
N THR A 100 -5.63 1.33 2.46
CA THR A 100 -5.10 0.32 3.37
C THR A 100 -3.67 -0.05 3.02
N TYR A 101 -2.75 0.17 3.95
CA TYR A 101 -1.33 -0.20 3.83
C TYR A 101 -1.03 -1.45 4.64
N ILE A 102 -0.48 -2.48 4.00
CA ILE A 102 -0.04 -3.70 4.67
C ILE A 102 1.48 -3.64 4.85
N ILE A 103 1.92 -3.61 6.10
CA ILE A 103 3.32 -3.42 6.46
C ILE A 103 3.86 -4.67 7.15
N SER A 104 4.76 -5.36 6.45
CA SER A 104 5.42 -6.58 6.95
C SER A 104 6.85 -6.35 7.42
N THR A 105 7.44 -5.20 7.07
CA THR A 105 8.81 -4.80 7.44
C THR A 105 8.84 -3.34 7.88
N SER A 106 9.73 -3.00 8.83
CA SER A 106 9.88 -1.62 9.32
C SER A 106 10.61 -0.69 8.33
N THR A 107 11.11 -1.23 7.22
CA THR A 107 11.80 -0.48 6.17
C THR A 107 10.84 0.15 5.17
N ASN A 108 9.56 -0.22 5.18
CA ASN A 108 8.55 0.34 4.28
C ASN A 108 8.18 1.76 4.71
N THR A 109 8.10 2.67 3.75
CA THR A 109 7.71 4.07 3.94
C THR A 109 6.36 4.32 3.29
N ILE A 110 5.43 4.90 4.04
CA ILE A 110 4.14 5.39 3.54
C ILE A 110 4.25 6.90 3.33
N THR A 111 3.61 7.47 2.30
CA THR A 111 3.51 8.92 2.14
C THR A 111 2.08 9.36 1.84
N GLU A 112 1.43 9.89 2.87
CA GLU A 112 0.05 10.40 2.80
C GLU A 112 0.02 11.92 2.65
N ALA A 113 -0.91 12.39 1.83
CA ALA A 113 -1.21 13.82 1.72
C ALA A 113 -2.24 14.23 2.80
N ALA A 114 -2.21 15.50 3.20
CA ALA A 114 -3.19 16.00 4.15
C ALA A 114 -4.60 16.02 3.51
N ASN A 115 -5.61 15.56 4.25
CA ASN A 115 -7.02 15.46 3.81
C ASN A 115 -7.22 14.55 2.58
N ALA A 116 -6.42 13.50 2.45
CA ALA A 116 -6.52 12.57 1.33
C ALA A 116 -7.51 11.41 1.60
N GLY A 117 -7.82 11.13 2.86
CA GLY A 117 -8.79 10.12 3.28
C GLY A 117 -8.67 9.84 4.77
N ILE A 118 -9.24 8.73 5.21
CA ILE A 118 -9.00 8.13 6.52
C ILE A 118 -8.33 6.78 6.29
N ASP A 119 -7.02 6.75 6.48
CA ASP A 119 -6.21 5.63 6.05
C ASP A 119 -5.94 4.62 7.17
N THR A 120 -5.70 3.37 6.80
CA THR A 120 -5.42 2.28 7.75
C THR A 120 -4.10 1.59 7.45
N VAL A 121 -3.24 1.54 8.46
CA VAL A 121 -2.05 0.69 8.43
C VAL A 121 -2.32 -0.61 9.17
N LEU A 122 -2.22 -1.73 8.44
CA LEU A 122 -2.18 -3.08 9.00
C LEU A 122 -0.72 -3.51 9.12
N SER A 123 -0.17 -3.52 10.34
CA SER A 123 1.25 -3.79 10.55
C SER A 123 1.47 -5.12 11.26
N SER A 124 2.33 -5.99 10.74
CA SER A 124 2.81 -7.18 11.46
C SER A 124 4.13 -6.94 12.21
N VAL A 125 4.57 -5.68 12.28
CA VAL A 125 5.76 -5.23 13.00
C VAL A 125 5.43 -4.02 13.88
N THR A 126 6.34 -3.66 14.79
CA THR A 126 6.24 -2.40 15.54
C THR A 126 6.25 -1.24 14.56
N TYR A 127 5.29 -0.33 14.69
CA TYR A 127 5.07 0.73 13.70
C TYR A 127 4.71 2.07 14.34
N THR A 128 5.13 3.13 13.65
CA THR A 128 4.77 4.51 13.96
C THR A 128 4.06 5.09 12.76
N LEU A 129 2.84 5.62 12.95
CA LEU A 129 2.09 6.28 11.90
C LEU A 129 2.85 7.49 11.34
N THR A 130 2.75 7.68 10.03
CA THR A 130 3.26 8.87 9.35
C THR A 130 2.42 10.10 9.72
N THR A 131 2.87 11.32 9.38
CA THR A 131 2.22 12.58 9.81
C THR A 131 0.71 12.67 9.52
N ASN A 132 0.25 12.06 8.43
CA ASN A 132 -1.16 12.08 8.01
C ASN A 132 -1.78 10.67 8.01
N GLY A 133 -1.34 9.79 8.91
CA GLY A 133 -1.98 8.49 9.09
C GLY A 133 -2.96 8.51 10.26
N GLU A 134 -4.14 7.93 10.09
CA GLU A 134 -5.22 8.01 11.09
C GLU A 134 -5.34 6.74 11.92
N ASN A 135 -5.25 5.56 11.28
CA ASN A 135 -5.50 4.28 11.93
C ASN A 135 -4.31 3.32 11.84
N LEU A 136 -4.01 2.67 12.96
CA LEU A 136 -3.04 1.57 13.04
C LEU A 136 -3.72 0.35 13.67
N VAL A 137 -3.59 -0.79 12.99
CA VAL A 137 -3.95 -2.10 13.54
C VAL A 137 -2.69 -2.96 13.55
N LEU A 138 -2.26 -3.35 14.75
CA LEU A 138 -1.22 -4.35 14.91
C LEU A 138 -1.81 -5.73 14.63
N THR A 139 -1.13 -6.49 13.79
CA THR A 139 -1.52 -7.83 13.37
C THR A 139 -0.51 -8.86 13.90
N GLY A 140 -0.77 -10.15 13.67
CA GLY A 140 0.05 -11.23 14.21
C GLY A 140 -0.16 -11.45 15.72
N THR A 141 0.76 -12.17 16.34
CA THR A 141 0.61 -12.64 17.74
C THR A 141 1.80 -12.32 18.64
N THR A 142 2.83 -11.66 18.10
CA THR A 142 4.03 -11.28 18.86
C THR A 142 3.82 -9.96 19.59
N ASP A 143 4.69 -9.66 20.55
CA ASP A 143 4.76 -8.36 21.22
C ASP A 143 5.17 -7.28 20.22
N LEU A 144 4.20 -6.43 19.84
CA LEU A 144 4.37 -5.32 18.90
C LEU A 144 3.96 -4.01 19.55
N ASN A 145 4.55 -2.90 19.14
CA ASN A 145 4.18 -1.58 19.64
C ASN A 145 3.63 -0.70 18.51
N GLY A 146 2.70 0.18 18.87
CA GLY A 146 2.07 1.13 17.97
C GLY A 146 2.27 2.54 18.48
N THR A 147 2.74 3.44 17.62
CA THR A 147 2.82 4.87 17.93
C THR A 147 2.02 5.66 16.90
N GLY A 148 1.16 6.56 17.38
CA GLY A 148 0.42 7.52 16.57
C GLY A 148 1.27 8.75 16.23
N ASN A 149 0.60 9.84 15.89
CA ASN A 149 1.18 11.10 15.47
C ASN A 149 0.51 12.28 16.21
N THR A 150 0.34 13.42 15.56
CA THR A 150 -0.26 14.62 16.17
C THR A 150 -1.76 14.78 15.89
N LEU A 151 -2.35 13.88 15.10
CA LEU A 151 -3.77 13.84 14.77
C LEU A 151 -4.55 13.04 15.84
N ASN A 152 -5.86 12.92 15.66
CA ASN A 152 -6.66 12.01 16.46
C ASN A 152 -6.52 10.61 15.85
N ASN A 153 -5.77 9.71 16.51
CA ASN A 153 -5.51 8.39 15.96
C ASN A 153 -6.37 7.29 16.60
N THR A 154 -6.66 6.23 15.83
CA THR A 154 -7.18 4.97 16.37
C THR A 154 -6.09 3.89 16.29
N LEU A 155 -5.66 3.38 17.44
CA LEU A 155 -4.62 2.36 17.54
C LEU A 155 -5.23 1.09 18.12
N THR A 156 -5.16 -0.02 17.38
CA THR A 156 -5.62 -1.33 17.82
C THR A 156 -4.42 -2.27 17.98
N GLY A 157 -4.25 -2.82 19.18
CA GLY A 157 -3.27 -3.85 19.52
C GLY A 157 -3.65 -5.24 19.01
N ASN A 158 -2.76 -6.20 19.22
CA ASN A 158 -2.95 -7.61 18.88
C ASN A 158 -3.09 -8.49 20.14
N SER A 159 -2.77 -9.78 20.06
CA SER A 159 -2.83 -10.70 21.19
C SER A 159 -1.55 -10.76 22.03
N GLY A 160 -0.48 -10.07 21.61
CA GLY A 160 0.77 -9.95 22.35
C GLY A 160 0.75 -8.76 23.31
N ASN A 161 1.80 -8.59 24.10
CA ASN A 161 1.91 -7.44 25.00
C ASN A 161 2.25 -6.20 24.16
N ASN A 162 1.30 -5.28 24.00
CA ASN A 162 1.49 -4.08 23.19
C ASN A 162 1.70 -2.83 24.05
N ILE A 163 2.63 -1.97 23.62
CA ILE A 163 2.66 -0.57 24.03
C ILE A 163 2.01 0.24 22.92
N LEU A 164 0.89 0.88 23.24
CA LEU A 164 0.19 1.82 22.36
C LEU A 164 0.40 3.24 22.88
N ASN A 165 0.98 4.09 22.04
CA ASN A 165 1.17 5.51 22.31
C ASN A 165 0.42 6.32 21.25
N GLY A 166 -0.70 6.95 21.60
CA GLY A 166 -1.47 7.77 20.66
C GLY A 166 -0.73 9.01 20.16
N GLY A 167 0.26 9.50 20.92
CA GLY A 167 0.93 10.76 20.61
C GLY A 167 0.18 11.95 21.20
N THR A 168 -0.06 12.99 20.40
CA THR A 168 -0.90 14.12 20.81
C THR A 168 -2.20 14.10 20.03
N GLY A 169 -3.32 14.42 20.66
CA GLY A 169 -4.62 14.39 20.00
C GLY A 169 -5.67 13.81 20.93
N ALA A 170 -6.88 13.66 20.42
CA ALA A 170 -7.93 12.88 21.05
C ALA A 170 -7.91 11.46 20.48
N ASP A 171 -7.08 10.60 21.08
CA ASP A 171 -6.83 9.25 20.56
C ASP A 171 -7.78 8.19 21.12
N THR A 172 -8.00 7.14 20.32
CA THR A 172 -8.67 5.91 20.74
C THR A 172 -7.66 4.77 20.75
N LEU A 173 -7.37 4.21 21.92
CA LEU A 173 -6.44 3.09 22.09
C LEU A 173 -7.21 1.82 22.49
N VAL A 174 -7.16 0.80 21.64
CA VAL A 174 -7.79 -0.50 21.84
C VAL A 174 -6.69 -1.54 22.08
N GLY A 175 -6.50 -1.98 23.33
CA GLY A 175 -5.35 -2.80 23.73
C GLY A 175 -5.26 -4.20 23.10
N GLY A 176 -6.35 -4.74 22.53
CA GLY A 176 -6.38 -6.11 22.04
C GLY A 176 -6.64 -7.13 23.16
N SER A 177 -6.06 -8.33 23.04
CA SER A 177 -6.25 -9.44 24.02
C SER A 177 -5.08 -9.63 24.99
N GLY A 178 -3.93 -8.99 24.72
CA GLY A 178 -2.72 -9.08 25.53
C GLY A 178 -2.58 -7.99 26.58
#